data_AF-A0A4P9ZUW7-F1
#
_entry.id   AF-A0A4P9ZUW7-F1
#
_cell.length_a   1.000
_cell.length_b   1.000
_cell.length_c   1.000
_cell.angle_alpha   90.00
_cell.angle_beta   90.00
_cell.angle_gamma   90.00
#
_symmetry.space_group_name_H-M   'P 1'
#
loop_
_entity.id
_entity.type
_entity.pdbx_description
1 polymer ?
#
loop_
_entity_poly.entity_id
_entity_poly.type
_entity_poly.pdbx_seq_one_letter_code
_entity_poly.pdbx_strand_id
1 'polypeptide(L)'
;MAAQPSRSESENQVLAQLLQKMEALQVQQADLSHQLKSFIAPSKSSGSKAANLAIDAEKASPKQADALEAPQDSPTATLDPSTTSTHSPYGSRIILTTYPKQFGIDPLTLKWGAATPEARGPIVASRHPDSIRIRNAIGAYGGSYCIYRALAVAIGELDPSHLPNFSLTDPPVNIGPHPQWADPKKIVSLDPYGHLVTNIFQSAIGRGIDVRPTIAITKAHMKIAEIDSSIEQGRLAVDNVIVLDSGDLNVTKAAVEPVWYLPGVAERFGIEESLLRRALFEDTGGMYPELITRPDLKIFLPPIGGLTVYIFGDPSNIGKPGKRLTMRVHDECNGSDVFGSDICTCRPYLMFGIEEAVKEAQNGGVGIIVYFRKEGRALGEVTKYLVYNARKRQEGGDRADTYFLRTEFVAGVKDMRFQALMPDVLHWLGITKIDRLTSMSNMKYDAIVNSGIEVVERVPIPDEMIPADSRVEIDAKIADGYFTTGVVPTKETLTQTKGRDWEDVAH
;
A
#
# COMPACT_ATOMS: atom_id res chain seq x y z
N MET A 1 -62.86 30.77 39.56
CA MET A 1 -63.24 29.89 38.44
C MET A 1 -62.77 30.53 37.15
N ALA A 2 -61.60 30.13 36.64
CA ALA A 2 -61.15 30.49 35.29
C ALA A 2 -61.27 29.20 34.45
N ALA A 3 -62.10 29.25 33.41
CA ALA A 3 -62.42 28.10 32.57
C ALA A 3 -61.17 27.65 31.79
N GLN A 4 -60.84 26.36 31.86
CA GLN A 4 -59.82 25.75 31.00
C GLN A 4 -60.32 25.77 29.54
N PRO A 5 -59.47 26.13 28.56
CA PRO A 5 -59.86 26.13 27.16
C PRO A 5 -60.18 24.70 26.70
N SER A 6 -61.21 24.58 25.86
CA SER A 6 -61.72 23.28 25.42
C SER A 6 -60.67 22.55 24.56
N ARG A 7 -60.63 21.21 24.65
CA ARG A 7 -59.64 20.35 23.98
C ARG A 7 -59.46 20.67 22.48
N SER A 8 -60.52 21.12 21.79
CA SER A 8 -60.50 21.53 20.38
C SER A 8 -59.72 22.83 20.10
N GLU A 9 -59.62 23.77 21.04
CA GLU A 9 -58.82 24.99 20.86
C GLU A 9 -57.32 24.68 20.89
N SER A 10 -56.89 23.74 21.75
CA SER A 10 -55.49 23.32 21.82
C SER A 10 -55.05 22.55 20.58
N GLU A 11 -55.92 21.69 20.02
CA GLU A 11 -55.64 20.92 18.81
C GLU A 11 -55.56 21.83 17.58
N ASN A 12 -56.43 22.85 17.48
CA ASN A 12 -56.36 23.86 16.42
C ASN A 12 -55.10 24.73 16.50
N GLN A 13 -54.61 25.04 17.72
CA GLN A 13 -53.34 25.75 17.90
C GLN A 13 -52.14 24.93 17.45
N VAL A 14 -52.11 23.63 17.78
CA VAL A 14 -51.04 22.73 17.34
C VAL A 14 -51.06 22.56 15.83
N LEU A 15 -52.25 22.43 15.23
CA LEU A 15 -52.40 22.31 13.78
C LEU A 15 -51.93 23.60 13.06
N ALA A 16 -52.26 24.78 13.60
CA ALA A 16 -51.79 26.06 13.07
C ALA A 16 -50.26 26.19 13.15
N GLN A 17 -49.64 25.75 14.25
CA GLN A 17 -48.17 25.75 14.39
C GLN A 17 -47.49 24.76 13.42
N LEU A 18 -48.11 23.59 13.17
CA LEU A 18 -47.61 22.63 12.20
C LEU A 18 -47.70 23.17 10.77
N LEU A 19 -48.81 23.82 10.42
CA LEU A 19 -48.98 24.45 9.11
C LEU A 19 -47.93 25.55 8.87
N GLN A 20 -47.71 26.40 9.87
CA GLN A 20 -46.71 27.47 9.79
C GLN A 20 -45.27 26.93 9.63
N LYS A 21 -44.95 25.80 10.28
CA LYS A 21 -43.66 25.11 10.10
C LYS A 21 -43.53 24.47 8.71
N MET A 22 -44.62 23.91 8.17
CA MET A 22 -44.61 23.34 6.81
C MET A 22 -44.45 24.41 5.73
N GLU A 23 -45.10 25.57 5.88
CA GLU A 23 -44.91 26.71 4.99
C GLU A 23 -43.47 27.24 5.02
N ALA A 24 -42.88 27.34 6.22
CA ALA A 24 -41.47 27.73 6.36
C ALA A 24 -40.50 26.74 5.68
N LEU A 25 -40.76 25.43 5.81
CA LEU A 25 -39.97 24.39 5.13
C LEU A 25 -40.10 24.46 3.60
N GLN A 26 -41.29 24.77 3.07
CA GLN A 26 -41.49 24.93 1.63
C GLN A 26 -40.73 26.14 1.08
N VAL A 27 -40.70 27.26 1.81
CA VAL A 27 -39.90 28.44 1.44
C VAL A 27 -38.41 28.10 1.45
N GLN A 28 -37.94 27.40 2.49
CA GLN A 28 -36.53 26.99 2.59
C GLN A 28 -36.12 26.02 1.47
N GLN A 29 -37.01 25.10 1.06
CA GLN A 29 -36.76 24.19 -0.05
C GLN A 29 -36.75 24.92 -1.41
N ALA A 30 -37.58 25.96 -1.58
CA ALA A 30 -37.57 26.81 -2.77
C ALA A 30 -36.27 27.61 -2.89
N ASP A 31 -35.78 28.18 -1.78
CA ASP A 31 -34.49 28.88 -1.73
C ASP A 31 -33.31 27.96 -2.02
N LEU A 32 -33.30 26.75 -1.45
CA LEU A 32 -32.26 25.76 -1.71
C LEU A 32 -32.24 25.34 -3.19
N SER A 33 -33.41 25.16 -3.80
CA SER A 33 -33.56 24.87 -5.22
C SER A 33 -33.06 26.02 -6.11
N HIS A 34 -33.29 27.27 -5.69
CA HIS A 34 -32.77 28.45 -6.39
C HIS A 34 -31.24 28.55 -6.27
N GLN A 35 -30.68 28.31 -5.09
CA GLN A 35 -29.23 28.25 -4.87
C GLN A 35 -28.59 27.15 -5.73
N LEU A 36 -29.16 25.95 -5.76
CA LEU A 36 -28.65 24.84 -6.57
C LEU A 36 -28.63 25.19 -8.07
N LYS A 37 -29.65 25.91 -8.57
CA LYS A 37 -29.70 26.40 -9.95
C LYS A 37 -28.64 27.46 -10.26
N SER A 38 -28.27 28.29 -9.28
CA SER A 38 -27.17 29.26 -9.43
C SER A 38 -25.78 28.61 -9.49
N PHE A 39 -25.60 27.42 -8.91
CA PHE A 39 -24.36 26.66 -9.00
C PHE A 39 -24.19 25.89 -10.32
N ILE A 40 -25.29 25.61 -11.03
CA ILE A 40 -25.31 24.79 -12.26
C ILE A 40 -25.31 25.66 -13.53
N ALA A 41 -25.49 26.99 -13.42
CA ALA A 41 -25.45 27.89 -14.57
C ALA A 41 -24.01 28.32 -14.94
N PRO A 42 -23.57 28.23 -16.22
CA PRO A 42 -22.23 28.61 -16.61
C PRO A 42 -22.05 30.15 -16.59
N SER A 43 -21.04 30.62 -15.85
CA SER A 43 -20.73 32.06 -15.71
C SER A 43 -20.19 32.66 -17.01
N LYS A 44 -20.90 33.63 -17.58
CA LYS A 44 -20.34 34.60 -18.54
C LYS A 44 -19.66 35.72 -17.76
N SER A 45 -18.34 35.85 -17.90
CA SER A 45 -17.58 36.98 -17.36
C SER A 45 -17.74 38.22 -18.25
N SER A 46 -18.35 39.27 -17.72
CA SER A 46 -18.23 40.63 -18.24
C SER A 46 -17.73 41.54 -17.11
N GLY A 47 -16.57 42.16 -17.32
CA GLY A 47 -15.91 43.00 -16.33
C GLY A 47 -16.55 44.37 -16.12
N SER A 48 -16.12 45.03 -15.04
CA SER A 48 -16.10 46.49 -14.92
C SER A 48 -15.46 46.94 -13.59
N LYS A 49 -14.30 47.61 -13.73
CA LYS A 49 -13.81 48.83 -13.05
C LYS A 49 -13.73 48.86 -11.51
N ALA A 50 -12.54 49.13 -10.96
CA ALA A 50 -12.02 50.50 -10.79
C ALA A 50 -10.72 50.52 -9.94
N ALA A 51 -9.71 51.25 -10.42
CA ALA A 51 -8.92 52.26 -9.69
C ALA A 51 -7.51 52.37 -10.29
N ASN A 52 -7.31 53.34 -11.20
CA ASN A 52 -5.99 53.78 -11.62
C ASN A 52 -5.64 55.09 -10.87
N LEU A 53 -4.52 55.07 -10.16
CA LEU A 53 -3.74 56.25 -9.81
C LEU A 53 -2.73 56.50 -10.94
N ALA A 54 -2.71 57.73 -11.43
CA ALA A 54 -1.87 58.20 -12.53
C ALA A 54 -0.42 58.45 -12.09
N ILE A 55 0.56 58.13 -12.95
CA ILE A 55 1.80 58.89 -13.13
C ILE A 55 2.25 58.75 -14.60
N ASP A 56 2.48 59.90 -15.24
CA ASP A 56 3.07 60.11 -16.57
C ASP A 56 4.56 59.67 -16.64
N ALA A 57 5.01 59.21 -17.82
CA ALA A 57 6.19 59.77 -18.50
C ALA A 57 6.49 59.07 -19.83
N GLU A 58 6.59 59.90 -20.87
CA GLU A 58 7.17 59.60 -22.18
C GLU A 58 8.64 59.13 -22.10
N LYS A 59 9.04 58.17 -22.97
CA LYS A 59 9.99 58.38 -24.09
C LYS A 59 10.55 57.07 -24.68
N ALA A 60 10.74 57.14 -26.00
CA ALA A 60 11.70 56.41 -26.84
C ALA A 60 11.32 55.03 -27.43
N SER A 61 11.19 55.02 -28.76
CA SER A 61 11.10 53.87 -29.68
C SER A 61 12.50 53.27 -30.00
N PRO A 62 12.65 52.33 -30.96
CA PRO A 62 12.62 50.89 -30.75
C PRO A 62 13.94 50.19 -31.18
N LYS A 63 14.27 49.01 -30.63
CA LYS A 63 15.19 48.07 -31.30
C LYS A 63 14.75 46.62 -31.13
N GLN A 64 14.77 45.92 -32.27
CA GLN A 64 14.37 44.54 -32.52
C GLN A 64 15.16 43.51 -31.69
N ALA A 65 14.46 42.46 -31.25
CA ALA A 65 14.96 41.08 -31.26
C ALA A 65 13.75 40.13 -31.27
N ASP A 66 13.78 39.18 -32.20
CA ASP A 66 12.74 38.17 -32.47
C ASP A 66 12.35 37.37 -31.22
N ALA A 67 11.04 37.27 -30.98
CA ALA A 67 10.45 36.36 -30.01
C ALA A 67 9.96 35.09 -30.72
N LEU A 68 10.55 33.96 -30.31
CA LEU A 68 10.06 32.61 -30.56
C LEU A 68 8.68 32.44 -29.88
N GLU A 69 7.66 32.11 -30.66
CA GLU A 69 6.33 31.72 -30.17
C GLU A 69 6.40 30.40 -29.40
N ALA A 70 5.88 30.40 -28.17
CA ALA A 70 5.54 29.20 -27.42
C ALA A 70 4.16 28.70 -27.87
N PRO A 71 3.97 27.40 -28.20
CA PRO A 71 2.65 26.87 -28.46
C PRO A 71 1.89 26.70 -27.15
N GLN A 72 0.80 27.47 -27.01
CA GLN A 72 -0.28 27.16 -26.09
C GLN A 72 -1.18 26.11 -26.74
N ASP A 73 -1.28 24.94 -26.13
CA ASP A 73 -2.50 24.13 -26.22
C ASP A 73 -2.62 23.24 -24.99
N SER A 74 -3.65 23.51 -24.19
CA SER A 74 -4.13 22.66 -23.10
C SER A 74 -5.40 21.98 -23.62
N PRO A 75 -5.49 20.63 -23.70
CA PRO A 75 -6.66 20.01 -24.27
C PRO A 75 -7.84 20.08 -23.29
N THR A 76 -8.88 20.81 -23.69
CA THR A 76 -10.20 20.75 -23.07
C THR A 76 -10.92 19.53 -23.65
N ALA A 77 -11.17 18.51 -22.83
CA ALA A 77 -11.85 17.28 -23.27
C ALA A 77 -13.36 17.53 -23.45
N THR A 78 -13.77 17.83 -24.68
CA THR A 78 -15.17 17.66 -25.13
C THR A 78 -15.30 16.30 -25.82
N LEU A 79 -16.03 15.37 -25.22
CA LEU A 79 -16.37 14.09 -25.82
C LEU A 79 -17.42 14.31 -26.92
N ASP A 80 -16.97 14.36 -28.15
CA ASP A 80 -17.81 14.34 -29.35
C ASP A 80 -17.94 12.87 -29.83
N PRO A 81 -19.13 12.24 -29.79
CA PRO A 81 -19.26 10.78 -29.98
C PRO A 81 -19.17 10.33 -31.45
N SER A 82 -18.76 11.19 -32.39
CA SER A 82 -18.87 10.92 -33.83
C SER A 82 -17.56 10.82 -34.61
N THR A 83 -16.39 10.85 -33.97
CA THR A 83 -15.09 10.65 -34.65
C THR A 83 -14.11 9.79 -33.84
N THR A 84 -14.45 8.52 -33.59
CA THR A 84 -13.46 7.53 -33.14
C THR A 84 -13.07 6.64 -34.32
N SER A 85 -11.85 6.82 -34.83
CA SER A 85 -11.23 5.82 -35.71
C SER A 85 -11.08 4.52 -34.91
N THR A 86 -11.85 3.52 -35.28
CA THR A 86 -11.98 2.19 -34.68
C THR A 86 -10.79 1.27 -34.99
N HIS A 87 -9.57 1.73 -34.73
CA HIS A 87 -8.41 0.84 -34.79
C HIS A 87 -8.16 0.22 -33.42
N SER A 88 -8.50 -1.06 -33.28
CA SER A 88 -8.10 -1.87 -32.14
C SER A 88 -6.57 -1.80 -31.99
N PRO A 89 -6.03 -1.45 -30.80
CA PRO A 89 -4.59 -1.49 -30.57
C PRO A 89 -4.05 -2.92 -30.62
N TYR A 90 -4.91 -3.92 -30.52
CA TYR A 90 -4.57 -5.33 -30.66
C TYR A 90 -4.70 -5.80 -32.12
N GLY A 91 -3.73 -6.59 -32.57
CA GLY A 91 -3.85 -7.34 -33.82
C GLY A 91 -5.01 -8.34 -33.79
N SER A 92 -5.47 -8.77 -34.97
CA SER A 92 -6.63 -9.67 -35.12
C SER A 92 -6.48 -11.06 -34.49
N ARG A 93 -5.24 -11.47 -34.16
CA ARG A 93 -4.92 -12.80 -33.62
C ARG A 93 -4.53 -12.73 -32.14
N ILE A 94 -5.29 -13.42 -31.30
CA ILE A 94 -4.94 -13.65 -29.89
C ILE A 94 -3.96 -14.82 -29.81
N ILE A 95 -2.78 -14.58 -29.24
CA ILE A 95 -1.82 -15.66 -28.91
C ILE A 95 -2.14 -16.17 -27.51
N LEU A 96 -2.64 -17.41 -27.45
CA LEU A 96 -2.87 -18.12 -26.20
C LEU A 96 -1.66 -18.99 -25.89
N THR A 97 -0.98 -18.73 -24.77
CA THR A 97 0.18 -19.50 -24.28
C THR A 97 -0.21 -20.53 -23.21
N THR A 98 -1.50 -20.85 -23.16
CA THR A 98 -2.12 -21.58 -22.05
C THR A 98 -1.71 -23.05 -22.01
N TYR A 99 -1.34 -23.68 -23.13
CA TYR A 99 -0.95 -25.10 -23.14
C TYR A 99 0.54 -25.27 -23.41
N PRO A 100 1.18 -26.31 -22.84
CA PRO A 100 2.60 -26.57 -23.09
C PRO A 100 2.80 -27.10 -24.51
N LYS A 101 4.05 -27.05 -25.00
CA LYS A 101 4.47 -27.61 -26.30
C LYS A 101 3.69 -27.08 -27.52
N GLN A 102 3.12 -25.88 -27.40
CA GLN A 102 2.54 -25.18 -28.55
C GLN A 102 3.65 -24.80 -29.54
N PHE A 103 3.38 -24.94 -30.83
CA PHE A 103 4.37 -24.65 -31.88
C PHE A 103 4.86 -23.20 -31.78
N GLY A 104 6.18 -23.03 -31.67
CA GLY A 104 6.84 -21.74 -31.56
C GLY A 104 6.78 -21.10 -30.16
N ILE A 105 6.31 -21.81 -29.14
CA ILE A 105 6.42 -21.41 -27.73
C ILE A 105 7.58 -22.20 -27.10
N ASP A 106 8.65 -21.49 -26.74
CA ASP A 106 9.88 -22.04 -26.15
C ASP A 106 10.33 -21.15 -24.97
N PRO A 107 9.78 -21.37 -23.76
CA PRO A 107 10.09 -20.58 -22.57
C PRO A 107 11.58 -20.54 -22.24
N LEU A 108 12.08 -19.37 -21.84
CA LEU A 108 13.44 -19.28 -21.28
C LEU A 108 13.57 -20.15 -20.03
N THR A 109 14.60 -20.98 -19.98
CA THR A 109 14.90 -21.77 -18.78
C THR A 109 15.27 -20.85 -17.62
N LEU A 110 14.65 -21.05 -16.47
CA LEU A 110 14.94 -20.32 -15.24
C LEU A 110 15.34 -21.29 -14.12
N LYS A 111 16.50 -21.05 -13.50
CA LYS A 111 17.00 -21.84 -12.37
C LYS A 111 16.87 -21.03 -11.07
N TRP A 112 15.75 -21.20 -10.36
CA TRP A 112 15.54 -20.54 -9.07
C TRP A 112 16.63 -20.95 -8.06
N GLY A 113 17.11 -20.01 -7.24
CA GLY A 113 18.20 -20.24 -6.29
C GLY A 113 19.60 -20.35 -6.92
N ALA A 114 19.79 -20.05 -8.20
CA ALA A 114 21.14 -19.98 -8.75
C ALA A 114 21.92 -18.78 -8.17
N ALA A 115 23.20 -19.03 -7.83
CA ALA A 115 24.06 -18.08 -7.12
C ALA A 115 24.46 -16.83 -7.93
N THR A 116 24.34 -16.90 -9.25
CA THR A 116 24.61 -15.78 -10.15
C THR A 116 23.38 -15.53 -11.03
N PRO A 117 23.05 -14.28 -11.34
CA PRO A 117 21.86 -13.97 -12.11
C PRO A 117 21.94 -14.47 -13.57
N GLU A 118 23.13 -14.61 -14.16
CA GLU A 118 23.34 -15.19 -15.50
C GLU A 118 22.98 -16.68 -15.51
N ALA A 119 23.41 -17.43 -14.50
CA ALA A 119 23.06 -18.85 -14.35
C ALA A 119 21.58 -19.06 -14.01
N ARG A 120 20.96 -18.08 -13.33
CA ARG A 120 19.52 -18.08 -13.01
C ARG A 120 18.67 -17.84 -14.25
N GLY A 121 19.04 -16.85 -15.06
CA GLY A 121 18.25 -16.34 -16.19
C GLY A 121 17.26 -15.23 -15.78
N PRO A 122 16.72 -14.47 -16.76
CA PRO A 122 15.74 -13.42 -16.49
C PRO A 122 14.35 -14.00 -16.26
N ILE A 123 13.53 -13.29 -15.48
CA ILE A 123 12.08 -13.49 -15.50
C ILE A 123 11.52 -12.78 -16.73
N VAL A 124 10.63 -13.44 -17.46
CA VAL A 124 9.90 -12.85 -18.58
C VAL A 124 8.42 -13.19 -18.44
N ALA A 125 7.64 -12.22 -17.94
CA ALA A 125 6.18 -12.32 -17.84
C ALA A 125 5.45 -11.58 -18.98
N SER A 126 6.15 -10.75 -19.75
CA SER A 126 5.55 -9.84 -20.74
C SER A 126 4.90 -10.53 -21.92
N ARG A 127 3.81 -9.92 -22.41
CA ARG A 127 3.12 -10.30 -23.65
C ARG A 127 3.60 -9.53 -24.89
N HIS A 128 4.71 -8.80 -24.79
CA HIS A 128 5.35 -8.13 -25.94
C HIS A 128 5.55 -9.12 -27.10
N PRO A 129 5.36 -8.72 -28.38
CA PRO A 129 5.49 -9.63 -29.53
C PRO A 129 6.79 -10.44 -29.56
N ASP A 130 7.91 -9.81 -29.19
CA ASP A 130 9.23 -10.46 -29.16
C ASP A 130 9.47 -11.33 -27.93
N SER A 131 8.62 -11.22 -26.91
CA SER A 131 8.77 -11.93 -25.62
C SER A 131 7.72 -13.00 -25.39
N ILE A 132 6.53 -12.89 -25.99
CA ILE A 132 5.37 -13.74 -25.66
C ILE A 132 5.65 -15.24 -25.85
N ARG A 133 6.51 -15.57 -26.81
CA ARG A 133 6.89 -16.95 -27.15
C ARG A 133 7.91 -17.57 -26.19
N ILE A 134 8.62 -16.73 -25.42
CA ILE A 134 9.73 -17.15 -24.55
C ILE A 134 9.46 -16.87 -23.07
N ARG A 135 8.23 -16.49 -22.72
CA ARG A 135 7.79 -16.24 -21.34
C ARG A 135 8.00 -17.45 -20.45
N ASN A 136 8.53 -17.22 -19.25
CA ASN A 136 8.79 -18.24 -18.24
C ASN A 136 8.06 -18.00 -16.91
N ALA A 137 7.14 -17.03 -16.88
CA ALA A 137 6.35 -16.70 -15.71
C ALA A 137 4.86 -16.51 -16.03
N ILE A 138 4.02 -16.89 -15.06
CA ILE A 138 2.57 -16.66 -15.04
C ILE A 138 2.31 -15.25 -14.49
N GLY A 139 1.24 -14.59 -14.93
CA GLY A 139 0.90 -13.24 -14.47
C GLY A 139 1.48 -12.13 -15.34
N ALA A 140 1.69 -10.97 -14.74
CA ALA A 140 2.20 -9.76 -15.39
C ALA A 140 3.04 -8.92 -14.42
N TYR A 141 3.96 -8.12 -14.97
CA TYR A 141 4.67 -7.09 -14.21
C TYR A 141 3.71 -5.98 -13.73
N GLY A 142 4.08 -5.27 -12.66
CA GLY A 142 3.29 -4.16 -12.12
C GLY A 142 2.49 -4.51 -10.86
N GLY A 143 2.56 -5.76 -10.38
CA GLY A 143 1.73 -6.25 -9.27
C GLY A 143 0.25 -5.90 -9.45
N SER A 144 -0.38 -5.34 -8.42
CA SER A 144 -1.77 -4.85 -8.47
C SER A 144 -2.04 -3.78 -9.55
N TYR A 145 -1.02 -3.13 -10.09
CA TYR A 145 -1.17 -2.07 -11.10
C TYR A 145 -1.23 -2.59 -12.54
N CYS A 146 -0.98 -3.89 -12.77
CA CYS A 146 -0.97 -4.45 -14.12
C CYS A 146 -2.31 -4.29 -14.86
N ILE A 147 -3.42 -4.26 -14.11
CA ILE A 147 -4.78 -4.06 -14.67
C ILE A 147 -4.94 -2.63 -15.20
N TYR A 148 -4.47 -1.63 -14.46
CA TYR A 148 -4.49 -0.24 -14.94
C TYR A 148 -3.64 -0.06 -16.19
N ARG A 149 -2.47 -0.72 -16.25
CA ARG A 149 -1.67 -0.74 -17.48
C ARG A 149 -2.46 -1.33 -18.65
N ALA A 150 -3.20 -2.43 -18.43
CA ALA A 150 -4.02 -3.04 -19.47
C ALA A 150 -5.15 -2.10 -19.95
N LEU A 151 -5.76 -1.35 -19.03
CA LEU A 151 -6.75 -0.33 -19.38
C LEU A 151 -6.14 0.81 -20.20
N ALA A 152 -4.97 1.33 -19.81
CA ALA A 152 -4.24 2.35 -20.57
C ALA A 152 -3.94 1.90 -22.01
N VAL A 153 -3.56 0.63 -22.20
CA VAL A 153 -3.40 0.05 -23.54
C VAL A 153 -4.73 -0.03 -24.29
N ALA A 154 -5.81 -0.46 -23.62
CA ALA A 154 -7.13 -0.61 -24.25
C ALA A 154 -7.72 0.71 -24.76
N ILE A 155 -7.47 1.82 -24.05
CA ILE A 155 -7.91 3.16 -24.45
C ILE A 155 -6.92 3.89 -25.37
N GLY A 156 -5.79 3.25 -25.72
CA GLY A 156 -4.80 3.79 -26.65
C GLY A 156 -3.78 4.78 -26.03
N GLU A 157 -3.74 4.94 -24.71
CA GLU A 157 -2.73 5.77 -24.03
C GLU A 157 -1.34 5.13 -23.99
N LEU A 158 -1.27 3.80 -24.11
CA LEU A 158 -0.01 3.05 -24.15
C LEU A 158 0.00 2.07 -25.30
N ASP A 159 1.03 2.13 -26.15
CA ASP A 159 1.24 1.15 -27.21
C ASP A 159 1.44 -0.26 -26.60
N PRO A 160 0.73 -1.31 -27.07
CA PRO A 160 0.90 -2.67 -26.57
C PRO A 160 2.32 -3.24 -26.75
N SER A 161 3.05 -2.75 -27.76
CA SER A 161 4.45 -3.05 -28.07
C SER A 161 5.44 -2.07 -27.44
N HIS A 162 4.98 -1.15 -26.58
CA HIS A 162 5.88 -0.26 -25.86
C HIS A 162 6.84 -1.06 -24.96
N LEU A 163 8.14 -0.92 -25.24
CA LEU A 163 9.23 -1.33 -24.36
C LEU A 163 9.64 -0.15 -23.47
N PRO A 164 9.62 -0.32 -22.13
CA PRO A 164 10.10 0.72 -21.23
C PRO A 164 11.57 1.04 -21.45
N ASN A 165 11.93 2.31 -21.34
CA ASN A 165 13.33 2.75 -21.32
C ASN A 165 13.83 2.79 -19.86
N PHE A 166 14.80 1.93 -19.55
CA PHE A 166 15.43 1.85 -18.23
C PHE A 166 16.80 2.55 -18.14
N SER A 167 17.11 3.43 -19.08
CA SER A 167 18.33 4.23 -19.01
C SER A 167 18.30 5.13 -17.77
N LEU A 168 19.41 5.16 -17.02
CA LEU A 168 19.58 5.99 -15.82
C LEU A 168 18.59 5.65 -14.69
N THR A 169 18.10 4.41 -14.63
CA THR A 169 17.24 3.93 -13.53
C THR A 169 18.00 3.06 -12.52
N ASP A 170 19.32 3.13 -12.54
CA ASP A 170 20.20 2.40 -11.62
C ASP A 170 19.90 2.74 -10.16
N PRO A 171 19.95 1.73 -9.24
CA PRO A 171 19.73 2.00 -7.82
C PRO A 171 20.86 2.89 -7.28
N PRO A 172 20.55 3.91 -6.45
CA PRO A 172 21.55 4.84 -5.90
C PRO A 172 22.35 4.24 -4.73
N VAL A 173 22.02 3.02 -4.31
CA VAL A 173 22.72 2.25 -3.29
C VAL A 173 22.80 0.79 -3.72
N ASN A 174 23.89 0.13 -3.35
CA ASN A 174 24.06 -1.29 -3.58
C ASN A 174 23.48 -2.08 -2.40
N ILE A 175 22.60 -3.03 -2.70
CA ILE A 175 22.12 -4.05 -1.76
C ILE A 175 22.59 -5.40 -2.29
N GLY A 176 23.19 -6.20 -1.42
CA GLY A 176 23.75 -7.51 -1.75
C GLY A 176 24.92 -7.52 -2.74
N PRO A 177 25.21 -8.67 -3.36
CA PRO A 177 24.53 -9.95 -3.16
C PRO A 177 24.74 -10.50 -1.75
N HIS A 178 23.74 -11.23 -1.24
CA HIS A 178 23.82 -11.92 0.04
C HIS A 178 23.71 -13.44 -0.16
N PRO A 179 24.35 -14.28 0.67
CA PRO A 179 24.31 -15.74 0.52
C PRO A 179 22.88 -16.31 0.44
N GLN A 180 21.92 -15.68 1.12
CA GLN A 180 20.51 -16.05 1.14
C GLN A 180 19.85 -16.01 -0.24
N TRP A 181 20.37 -15.22 -1.20
CA TRP A 181 19.82 -15.11 -2.55
C TRP A 181 20.04 -16.38 -3.38
N ALA A 182 21.08 -17.14 -3.05
CA ALA A 182 21.42 -18.41 -3.67
C ALA A 182 20.74 -19.61 -2.99
N ASP A 183 19.96 -19.39 -1.94
CA ASP A 183 19.20 -20.45 -1.27
C ASP A 183 17.74 -20.43 -1.74
N PRO A 184 17.28 -21.43 -2.52
CA PRO A 184 15.93 -21.47 -3.07
C PRO A 184 14.83 -21.54 -1.99
N LYS A 185 15.17 -21.83 -0.72
CA LYS A 185 14.22 -21.88 0.39
C LYS A 185 14.15 -20.58 1.18
N LYS A 186 15.18 -19.72 1.12
CA LYS A 186 15.22 -18.46 1.86
C LYS A 186 14.33 -17.39 1.25
N ILE A 187 14.31 -17.30 -0.08
CA ILE A 187 13.50 -16.31 -0.80
C ILE A 187 12.66 -17.03 -1.85
N VAL A 188 11.34 -16.95 -1.71
CA VAL A 188 10.35 -17.59 -2.58
C VAL A 188 9.24 -16.65 -3.05
N SER A 189 9.16 -15.41 -2.53
CA SER A 189 8.06 -14.46 -2.80
C SER A 189 8.46 -13.10 -3.37
N LEU A 190 9.75 -12.90 -3.66
CA LEU A 190 10.29 -11.78 -4.45
C LEU A 190 11.45 -12.24 -5.34
N ASP A 191 11.84 -11.44 -6.33
CA ASP A 191 13.05 -11.68 -7.13
C ASP A 191 14.29 -11.08 -6.45
N PRO A 192 15.26 -11.90 -5.98
CA PRO A 192 16.45 -11.38 -5.31
C PRO A 192 17.29 -10.42 -6.17
N TYR A 193 17.23 -10.57 -7.49
CA TYR A 193 17.97 -9.75 -8.45
C TYR A 193 17.11 -8.65 -9.08
N GLY A 194 15.88 -8.45 -8.58
CA GLY A 194 14.88 -7.57 -9.18
C GLY A 194 15.31 -6.12 -9.38
N HIS A 195 16.24 -5.60 -8.57
CA HIS A 195 16.79 -4.24 -8.65
C HIS A 195 18.00 -4.11 -9.56
N LEU A 196 18.55 -5.23 -10.04
CA LEU A 196 19.75 -5.28 -10.88
C LEU A 196 19.43 -5.69 -12.32
N VAL A 197 18.16 -5.96 -12.63
CA VAL A 197 17.67 -6.49 -13.91
C VAL A 197 18.17 -5.68 -15.10
N THR A 198 18.10 -4.35 -15.01
CA THR A 198 18.44 -3.41 -16.09
C THR A 198 19.91 -3.52 -16.50
N ASN A 199 20.77 -3.88 -15.55
CA ASN A 199 22.22 -3.93 -15.74
C ASN A 199 22.66 -5.34 -16.16
N ILE A 200 22.17 -6.36 -15.45
CA ILE A 200 22.52 -7.76 -15.70
C ILE A 200 21.99 -8.20 -17.07
N PHE A 201 20.74 -7.86 -17.39
CA PHE A 201 20.06 -8.34 -18.59
C PHE A 201 20.00 -7.29 -19.69
N GLN A 202 20.89 -6.29 -19.67
CA GLN A 202 20.97 -5.22 -20.67
C GLN A 202 21.05 -5.77 -22.10
N SER A 203 21.81 -6.84 -22.33
CA SER A 203 21.91 -7.50 -23.64
C SER A 203 20.60 -8.16 -24.10
N ALA A 204 19.82 -8.72 -23.17
CA ALA A 204 18.50 -9.26 -23.50
C ALA A 204 17.50 -8.13 -23.83
N ILE A 205 17.50 -7.07 -23.02
CA ILE A 205 16.67 -5.88 -23.23
C ILE A 205 17.01 -5.22 -24.57
N GLY A 206 18.30 -5.05 -24.88
CA GLY A 206 18.77 -4.48 -26.16
C GLY A 206 18.41 -5.32 -27.39
N ARG A 207 18.05 -6.60 -27.22
CA ARG A 207 17.50 -7.47 -28.28
C ARG A 207 15.96 -7.44 -28.37
N GLY A 208 15.30 -6.56 -27.62
CA GLY A 208 13.83 -6.43 -27.61
C GLY A 208 13.11 -7.37 -26.64
N ILE A 209 13.83 -8.10 -25.77
CA ILE A 209 13.20 -8.94 -24.74
C ILE A 209 12.73 -8.03 -23.60
N ASP A 210 11.43 -8.08 -23.30
CA ASP A 210 10.80 -7.26 -22.25
C ASP A 210 11.02 -7.90 -20.86
N VAL A 211 12.22 -7.67 -20.34
CA VAL A 211 12.65 -7.97 -18.97
C VAL A 211 12.51 -6.70 -18.14
N ARG A 212 11.76 -6.75 -17.03
CA ARG A 212 11.49 -5.56 -16.20
C ARG A 212 12.00 -5.75 -14.77
N PRO A 213 12.51 -4.69 -14.13
CA PRO A 213 12.83 -4.73 -12.71
C PRO A 213 11.55 -4.94 -11.89
N THR A 214 11.65 -5.73 -10.83
CA THR A 214 10.58 -5.95 -9.85
C THR A 214 10.92 -5.32 -8.50
N ILE A 215 12.11 -4.74 -8.38
CA ILE A 215 12.53 -3.94 -7.24
C ILE A 215 13.14 -2.65 -7.77
N ALA A 216 12.81 -1.51 -7.16
CA ALA A 216 13.45 -0.23 -7.46
C ALA A 216 13.87 0.44 -6.16
N ILE A 217 15.07 1.03 -6.13
CA ILE A 217 15.63 1.67 -4.95
C ILE A 217 15.85 3.15 -5.25
N THR A 218 15.52 4.02 -4.31
CA THR A 218 15.76 5.47 -4.41
C THR A 218 16.12 6.08 -3.06
N LYS A 219 16.63 7.31 -3.06
CA LYS A 219 16.81 8.13 -1.86
C LYS A 219 15.76 9.23 -1.86
N ALA A 220 15.25 9.58 -0.68
CA ALA A 220 14.26 10.62 -0.52
C ALA A 220 14.40 11.28 0.84
N HIS A 221 13.81 12.47 0.96
CA HIS A 221 13.46 13.05 2.25
C HIS A 221 12.02 12.66 2.60
N MET A 222 11.72 12.53 3.88
CA MET A 222 10.40 12.16 4.36
C MET A 222 9.98 13.07 5.52
N LYS A 223 8.94 13.87 5.29
CA LYS A 223 8.31 14.71 6.31
C LYS A 223 7.18 13.97 7.00
N ILE A 224 7.18 13.94 8.32
CA ILE A 224 6.13 13.33 9.15
C ILE A 224 5.89 14.26 10.34
N ALA A 225 4.63 14.63 10.60
CA ALA A 225 4.28 15.59 11.66
C ALA A 225 4.69 15.11 13.06
N GLU A 226 4.58 13.81 13.33
CA GLU A 226 4.98 13.22 14.62
C GLU A 226 6.49 13.28 14.87
N ILE A 227 7.31 13.39 13.81
CA ILE A 227 8.75 13.56 13.95
C ILE A 227 9.06 14.96 14.46
N ASP A 228 8.36 16.00 13.94
CA ASP A 228 8.48 17.36 14.44
C ASP A 228 8.13 17.42 15.93
N SER A 229 7.01 16.82 16.32
CA SER A 229 6.60 16.73 17.73
C SER A 229 7.62 15.97 18.60
N SER A 230 8.26 14.94 18.05
CA SER A 230 9.28 14.16 18.76
C SER A 230 10.59 14.94 18.94
N ILE A 231 10.94 15.82 18.00
CA ILE A 231 12.05 16.76 18.13
C ILE A 231 11.73 17.81 19.19
N GLU A 232 10.55 18.43 19.15
CA GLU A 232 10.10 19.42 20.13
C GLU A 232 10.10 18.88 21.56
N GLN A 233 9.72 17.61 21.72
CA GLN A 233 9.68 16.91 23.01
C GLN A 233 11.04 16.32 23.42
N GLY A 234 12.09 16.53 22.62
CA GLY A 234 13.46 16.07 22.92
C GLY A 234 13.67 14.55 22.82
N ARG A 235 12.74 13.81 22.20
CA ARG A 235 12.88 12.37 21.95
C ARG A 235 13.79 12.06 20.76
N LEU A 236 13.86 12.96 19.80
CA LEU A 236 14.76 12.92 18.65
C LEU A 236 15.63 14.17 18.62
N ALA A 237 16.88 14.03 18.21
CA ALA A 237 17.79 15.14 18.02
C ALA A 237 17.94 15.44 16.51
N VAL A 238 18.12 16.71 16.16
CA VAL A 238 18.54 17.08 14.80
C VAL A 238 20.04 16.84 14.68
N ASP A 239 20.46 16.02 13.72
CA ASP A 239 21.87 15.68 13.48
C ASP A 239 22.37 16.07 12.08
N ASN A 240 21.47 16.58 11.22
CA ASN A 240 21.72 16.93 9.82
C ASN A 240 22.25 15.76 8.96
N VAL A 241 22.05 14.52 9.42
CA VAL A 241 22.46 13.29 8.73
C VAL A 241 21.25 12.37 8.54
N ILE A 242 20.54 12.05 9.62
CA ILE A 242 19.30 11.28 9.60
C ILE A 242 18.10 12.20 9.74
N VAL A 243 18.17 13.13 10.69
CA VAL A 243 17.13 14.13 10.98
C VAL A 243 17.69 15.50 10.58
N LEU A 244 17.12 16.08 9.54
CA LEU A 244 17.52 17.38 9.02
C LEU A 244 16.97 18.52 9.90
N ASP A 245 17.59 19.69 9.80
CA ASP A 245 17.14 20.92 10.44
C ASP A 245 15.71 21.33 10.05
N SER A 246 15.26 20.94 8.85
CA SER A 246 13.87 21.08 8.39
C SER A 246 12.88 20.14 9.09
N GLY A 247 13.35 19.20 9.90
CA GLY A 247 12.56 18.10 10.47
C GLY A 247 12.30 16.95 9.50
N ASP A 248 12.85 17.01 8.28
CA ASP A 248 12.78 15.90 7.34
C ASP A 248 13.71 14.75 7.73
N LEU A 249 13.29 13.52 7.43
CA LEU A 249 14.12 12.34 7.57
C LEU A 249 14.82 11.98 6.26
N ASN A 250 16.13 11.80 6.31
CA ASN A 250 16.89 11.18 5.22
C ASN A 250 16.63 9.67 5.19
N VAL A 251 16.16 9.17 4.05
CA VAL A 251 15.74 7.78 3.93
C VAL A 251 16.08 7.18 2.57
N THR A 252 16.59 5.94 2.59
CA THR A 252 16.64 5.10 1.39
C THR A 252 15.38 4.25 1.34
N LYS A 253 14.71 4.21 0.19
CA LYS A 253 13.46 3.47 0.00
C LYS A 253 13.62 2.41 -1.10
N ALA A 254 13.08 1.22 -0.89
CA ALA A 254 13.00 0.18 -1.90
C ALA A 254 11.53 -0.24 -2.11
N ALA A 255 11.01 -0.10 -3.32
CA ALA A 255 9.71 -0.66 -3.71
C ALA A 255 9.93 -2.07 -4.25
N VAL A 256 9.11 -3.04 -3.82
CA VAL A 256 9.25 -4.45 -4.17
C VAL A 256 7.91 -5.00 -4.64
N GLU A 257 7.89 -5.52 -5.87
CA GLU A 257 6.77 -6.27 -6.42
C GLU A 257 6.88 -7.77 -6.09
N PRO A 258 5.75 -8.46 -5.87
CA PRO A 258 5.75 -9.87 -5.53
C PRO A 258 6.13 -10.73 -6.74
N VAL A 259 7.03 -11.68 -6.51
CA VAL A 259 7.45 -12.67 -7.50
C VAL A 259 7.55 -14.02 -6.81
N TRP A 260 6.62 -14.91 -7.10
CA TRP A 260 6.47 -16.17 -6.39
C TRP A 260 7.14 -17.32 -7.14
N TYR A 261 8.01 -18.04 -6.46
CA TYR A 261 8.45 -19.37 -6.85
C TYR A 261 7.48 -20.40 -6.25
N LEU A 262 6.56 -20.89 -7.09
CA LEU A 262 5.43 -21.72 -6.67
C LEU A 262 5.81 -22.96 -5.85
N PRO A 263 6.86 -23.73 -6.20
CA PRO A 263 7.30 -24.87 -5.38
C PRO A 263 7.72 -24.45 -3.95
N GLY A 264 8.47 -23.35 -3.83
CA GLY A 264 8.93 -22.85 -2.54
C GLY A 264 7.79 -22.25 -1.69
N VAL A 265 6.83 -21.56 -2.33
CA VAL A 265 5.62 -21.08 -1.66
C VAL A 265 4.77 -22.24 -1.13
N ALA A 266 4.61 -23.30 -1.92
CA ALA A 266 3.89 -24.50 -1.50
C ALA A 266 4.57 -25.19 -0.31
N GLU A 267 5.90 -25.35 -0.36
CA GLU A 267 6.71 -25.88 0.75
C GLU A 267 6.54 -25.04 2.03
N ARG A 268 6.56 -23.70 1.92
CA ARG A 268 6.34 -22.78 3.06
C ARG A 268 4.97 -22.94 3.72
N PHE A 269 3.96 -23.32 2.95
CA PHE A 269 2.61 -23.58 3.46
C PHE A 269 2.37 -25.04 3.85
N GLY A 270 3.36 -25.92 3.66
CA GLY A 270 3.23 -27.35 3.97
C GLY A 270 2.19 -28.07 3.10
N ILE A 271 2.01 -27.61 1.86
CA ILE A 271 1.06 -28.18 0.89
C ILE A 271 1.75 -28.56 -0.42
N GLU A 272 1.09 -29.41 -1.19
CA GLU A 272 1.53 -29.76 -2.55
C GLU A 272 1.40 -28.57 -3.51
N GLU A 273 2.36 -28.42 -4.44
CA GLU A 273 2.35 -27.36 -5.47
C GLU A 273 1.05 -27.40 -6.30
N SER A 274 0.53 -28.59 -6.58
CA SER A 274 -0.72 -28.80 -7.32
C SER A 274 -1.93 -28.25 -6.57
N LEU A 275 -1.99 -28.42 -5.24
CA LEU A 275 -3.05 -27.87 -4.41
C LEU A 275 -2.97 -26.34 -4.36
N LEU A 276 -1.76 -25.79 -4.17
CA LEU A 276 -1.54 -24.33 -4.21
C LEU A 276 -2.05 -23.74 -5.52
N ARG A 277 -1.63 -24.31 -6.66
CA ARG A 277 -2.04 -23.85 -8.00
C ARG A 277 -3.54 -23.94 -8.21
N ARG A 278 -4.15 -25.04 -7.76
CA ARG A 278 -5.60 -25.24 -7.87
C ARG A 278 -6.36 -24.21 -7.06
N ALA A 279 -6.00 -23.99 -5.80
CA ALA A 279 -6.61 -22.98 -4.96
C ALA A 279 -6.45 -21.58 -5.58
N LEU A 280 -5.25 -21.22 -6.01
CA LEU A 280 -4.99 -19.94 -6.70
C LEU A 280 -5.86 -19.77 -7.94
N PHE A 281 -6.15 -20.83 -8.70
CA PHE A 281 -6.99 -20.74 -9.89
C PHE A 281 -8.48 -20.70 -9.54
N GLU A 282 -8.98 -21.66 -8.75
CA GLU A 282 -10.40 -21.80 -8.45
C GLU A 282 -10.92 -20.63 -7.59
N ASP A 283 -10.16 -20.23 -6.55
CA ASP A 283 -10.59 -19.21 -5.59
C ASP A 283 -10.34 -17.76 -6.07
N THR A 284 -9.71 -17.59 -7.23
CA THR A 284 -9.60 -16.29 -7.92
C THR A 284 -10.54 -16.18 -9.12
N GLY A 285 -11.52 -17.07 -9.24
CA GLY A 285 -12.49 -17.03 -10.34
C GLY A 285 -11.90 -17.46 -11.69
N GLY A 286 -10.90 -18.33 -11.68
CA GLY A 286 -10.25 -18.85 -12.88
C GLY A 286 -9.20 -17.92 -13.49
N MET A 287 -8.65 -16.97 -12.73
CA MET A 287 -7.55 -16.14 -13.21
C MET A 287 -6.32 -17.00 -13.50
N TYR A 288 -5.67 -16.73 -14.64
CA TYR A 288 -4.48 -17.42 -15.13
C TYR A 288 -4.64 -18.95 -15.25
N PRO A 289 -5.29 -19.45 -16.31
CA PRO A 289 -5.43 -20.89 -16.54
C PRO A 289 -4.08 -21.63 -16.59
N GLU A 290 -2.98 -20.93 -16.91
CA GLU A 290 -1.60 -21.45 -16.84
C GLU A 290 -1.22 -22.03 -15.47
N LEU A 291 -1.87 -21.61 -14.38
CA LEU A 291 -1.67 -22.22 -13.07
C LEU A 291 -1.94 -23.74 -13.10
N ILE A 292 -2.93 -24.17 -13.88
CA ILE A 292 -3.33 -25.56 -14.07
C ILE A 292 -2.63 -26.19 -15.26
N THR A 293 -2.64 -25.49 -16.39
CA THR A 293 -2.25 -26.08 -17.69
C THR A 293 -0.75 -26.02 -17.96
N ARG A 294 0.01 -25.17 -17.26
CA ARG A 294 1.46 -24.98 -17.43
C ARG A 294 2.26 -25.29 -16.15
N PRO A 295 2.33 -26.56 -15.72
CA PRO A 295 3.13 -26.94 -14.56
C PRO A 295 4.64 -26.73 -14.77
N ASP A 296 5.08 -26.51 -16.01
CA ASP A 296 6.45 -26.15 -16.37
C ASP A 296 6.82 -24.71 -15.96
N LEU A 297 5.84 -23.80 -15.88
CA LEU A 297 6.07 -22.42 -15.43
C LEU A 297 6.06 -22.37 -13.90
N LYS A 298 7.24 -22.23 -13.29
CA LYS A 298 7.39 -22.23 -11.82
C LYS A 298 7.28 -20.85 -11.16
N ILE A 299 7.28 -19.79 -11.96
CA ILE A 299 7.20 -18.41 -11.47
C ILE A 299 5.81 -17.85 -11.70
N PHE A 300 5.30 -17.15 -10.69
CA PHE A 300 4.04 -16.43 -10.73
C PHE A 300 4.22 -15.00 -10.24
N LEU A 301 3.75 -14.01 -10.99
CA LEU A 301 3.67 -12.61 -10.59
C LEU A 301 2.22 -12.33 -10.23
N PRO A 302 1.82 -12.50 -8.95
CA PRO A 302 0.44 -12.28 -8.53
C PRO A 302 0.08 -10.79 -8.61
N PRO A 303 -1.14 -10.44 -9.03
CA PRO A 303 -1.61 -9.05 -9.11
C PRO A 303 -2.04 -8.53 -7.73
N ILE A 304 -1.18 -8.66 -6.73
CA ILE A 304 -1.42 -8.23 -5.33
C ILE A 304 -0.55 -7.02 -4.98
N GLY A 305 -0.85 -6.39 -3.85
CA GLY A 305 -0.02 -5.33 -3.29
C GLY A 305 1.40 -5.80 -2.98
N GLY A 306 2.39 -5.00 -3.36
CA GLY A 306 3.79 -5.21 -3.00
C GLY A 306 4.13 -4.73 -1.58
N LEU A 307 5.38 -4.33 -1.40
CA LEU A 307 5.86 -3.73 -0.15
C LEU A 307 6.83 -2.57 -0.45
N THR A 308 7.04 -1.75 0.56
CA THR A 308 8.08 -0.72 0.56
C THR A 308 8.97 -0.87 1.79
N VAL A 309 10.28 -0.90 1.58
CA VAL A 309 11.27 -0.85 2.65
C VAL A 309 11.73 0.59 2.81
N TYR A 310 11.78 1.09 4.04
CA TYR A 310 12.37 2.36 4.42
C TYR A 310 13.58 2.07 5.30
N ILE A 311 14.75 2.57 4.90
CA ILE A 311 16.03 2.36 5.59
C ILE A 311 16.57 3.71 6.05
N PHE A 312 16.74 3.85 7.36
CA PHE A 312 17.36 4.99 8.01
C PHE A 312 18.81 4.63 8.38
N GLY A 313 19.73 5.54 8.10
CA GLY A 313 21.17 5.27 8.18
C GLY A 313 21.75 4.71 6.89
N ASP A 314 22.98 4.23 6.95
CA ASP A 314 23.68 3.66 5.79
C ASP A 314 23.28 2.18 5.59
N PRO A 315 22.63 1.81 4.47
CA PRO A 315 22.27 0.42 4.18
C PRO A 315 23.46 -0.53 4.15
N SER A 316 24.68 -0.03 3.91
CA SER A 316 25.90 -0.85 3.93
C SER A 316 26.21 -1.42 5.32
N ASN A 317 25.61 -0.86 6.38
CA ASN A 317 25.81 -1.32 7.76
C ASN A 317 24.90 -2.48 8.17
N ILE A 318 23.93 -2.86 7.33
CA ILE A 318 23.05 -4.00 7.59
C ILE A 318 23.89 -5.28 7.68
N GLY A 319 23.74 -6.03 8.78
CA GLY A 319 24.45 -7.29 9.00
C GLY A 319 25.94 -7.17 9.36
N LYS A 320 26.50 -5.95 9.47
CA LYS A 320 27.91 -5.77 9.88
C LYS A 320 28.10 -6.03 11.40
N PRO A 321 29.19 -6.69 11.81
CA PRO A 321 29.54 -6.82 13.22
C PRO A 321 29.64 -5.45 13.91
N GLY A 322 29.09 -5.33 15.11
CA GLY A 322 29.10 -4.09 15.90
C GLY A 322 28.11 -3.01 15.44
N LYS A 323 27.33 -3.26 14.38
CA LYS A 323 26.22 -2.40 13.95
C LYS A 323 24.91 -3.02 14.38
N ARG A 324 24.12 -2.26 15.16
CA ARG A 324 22.81 -2.70 15.65
C ARG A 324 21.73 -2.45 14.61
N LEU A 325 20.72 -3.32 14.62
CA LEU A 325 19.54 -3.22 13.76
C LEU A 325 18.26 -3.11 14.60
N THR A 326 17.56 -1.99 14.43
CA THR A 326 16.19 -1.81 14.94
C THR A 326 15.22 -1.85 13.77
N MET A 327 14.15 -2.64 13.90
CA MET A 327 13.22 -2.85 12.79
C MET A 327 11.77 -2.97 13.20
N ARG A 328 10.89 -2.50 12.31
CA ARG A 328 9.46 -2.79 12.32
C ARG A 328 9.00 -3.42 11.01
N VAL A 329 8.19 -4.47 11.13
CA VAL A 329 7.39 -4.99 10.02
C VAL A 329 5.94 -4.54 10.21
N HIS A 330 5.45 -3.72 9.30
CA HIS A 330 4.14 -3.10 9.34
C HIS A 330 3.24 -3.64 8.22
N ASP A 331 1.99 -3.96 8.54
CA ASP A 331 0.99 -4.25 7.51
C ASP A 331 0.07 -3.03 7.40
N GLU A 332 -0.20 -2.63 6.17
CA GLU A 332 -1.01 -1.47 5.79
C GLU A 332 -2.35 -1.40 6.54
N CYS A 333 -2.67 -0.20 7.01
CA CYS A 333 -3.96 0.18 7.54
C CYS A 333 -4.26 1.62 7.11
N ASN A 334 -4.78 1.80 5.90
CA ASN A 334 -5.02 3.10 5.25
C ASN A 334 -5.75 4.09 6.18
N GLY A 335 -6.86 3.67 6.79
CA GLY A 335 -7.65 4.51 7.69
C GLY A 335 -6.89 5.06 8.91
N SER A 336 -5.93 4.32 9.45
CA SER A 336 -5.10 4.78 10.57
C SER A 336 -3.82 5.44 10.08
N ASP A 337 -3.08 4.76 9.21
CA ASP A 337 -1.76 5.18 8.74
C ASP A 337 -1.81 6.50 7.96
N VAL A 338 -2.88 6.76 7.19
CA VAL A 338 -3.04 7.99 6.40
C VAL A 338 -3.92 9.01 7.11
N PHE A 339 -5.05 8.58 7.64
CA PHE A 339 -6.11 9.49 8.14
C PHE A 339 -6.20 9.58 9.67
N GLY A 340 -5.35 8.87 10.42
CA GLY A 340 -5.27 9.01 11.88
C GLY A 340 -6.45 8.43 12.65
N SER A 341 -7.16 7.43 12.10
CA SER A 341 -8.22 6.73 12.83
C SER A 341 -7.71 6.16 14.17
N ASP A 342 -8.49 6.41 15.23
CA ASP A 342 -8.24 6.03 16.63
C ASP A 342 -8.86 4.69 17.03
N ILE A 343 -9.53 4.00 16.11
CA ILE A 343 -10.17 2.68 16.31
C ILE A 343 -9.12 1.56 16.43
N CYS A 344 -7.92 1.78 15.89
CA CYS A 344 -6.83 0.82 15.93
C CYS A 344 -5.47 1.48 16.18
N THR A 345 -4.53 0.66 16.61
CA THR A 345 -3.16 1.06 17.00
C THR A 345 -2.15 1.08 15.85
N CYS A 346 -2.59 0.95 14.60
CA CYS A 346 -1.69 0.83 13.45
C CYS A 346 -0.75 2.03 13.30
N ARG A 347 -1.27 3.26 13.21
CA ARG A 347 -0.45 4.47 13.12
C ARG A 347 0.45 4.70 14.34
N PRO A 348 -0.04 4.63 15.60
CA PRO A 348 0.81 4.76 16.78
C PRO A 348 2.02 3.83 16.74
N TYR A 349 1.81 2.58 16.38
CA TYR A 349 2.90 1.62 16.26
C TYR A 349 3.84 1.91 15.08
N LEU A 350 3.31 2.40 13.94
CA LEU A 350 4.14 2.81 12.80
C LEU A 350 5.05 3.98 13.19
N MET A 351 4.49 5.00 13.85
CA MET A 351 5.23 6.17 14.31
C MET A 351 6.28 5.79 15.36
N PHE A 352 5.92 4.97 16.34
CA PHE A 352 6.87 4.43 17.32
C PHE A 352 8.00 3.64 16.65
N GLY A 353 7.66 2.79 15.68
CA GLY A 353 8.66 2.04 14.92
C GLY A 353 9.62 2.95 14.15
N ILE A 354 9.11 4.00 13.50
CA ILE A 354 9.93 5.00 12.80
C ILE A 354 10.83 5.74 13.78
N GLU A 355 10.30 6.21 14.92
CA GLU A 355 11.07 6.91 15.95
C GLU A 355 12.24 6.05 16.46
N GLU A 356 11.98 4.78 16.80
CA GLU A 356 13.02 3.85 17.26
C GLU A 356 14.03 3.50 16.17
N ALA A 357 13.58 3.36 14.92
CA ALA A 357 14.45 3.12 13.77
C ALA A 357 15.38 4.33 13.50
N VAL A 358 14.85 5.55 13.59
CA VAL A 358 15.62 6.79 13.47
C VAL A 358 16.66 6.86 14.59
N LYS A 359 16.27 6.68 15.86
CA LYS A 359 17.21 6.66 17.00
C LYS A 359 18.36 5.68 16.79
N GLU A 360 18.07 4.47 16.31
CA GLU A 360 19.12 3.48 16.03
C GLU A 360 20.08 3.95 14.94
N ALA A 361 19.56 4.57 13.88
CA ALA A 361 20.38 5.14 12.82
C ALA A 361 21.28 6.29 13.34
N GLN A 362 20.76 7.16 14.21
CA GLN A 362 21.55 8.24 14.84
C GLN A 362 22.65 7.70 15.76
N ASN A 363 22.42 6.56 16.42
CA ASN A 363 23.41 5.85 17.23
C ASN A 363 24.45 5.09 16.39
N GLY A 364 24.43 5.26 15.06
CA GLY A 364 25.38 4.65 14.12
C GLY A 364 25.05 3.22 13.72
N GLY A 365 23.86 2.72 14.07
CA GLY A 365 23.26 1.48 13.59
C GLY A 365 22.43 1.68 12.32
N VAL A 366 21.42 0.82 12.12
CA VAL A 366 20.46 0.91 11.01
C VAL A 366 19.04 0.77 11.53
N GLY A 367 18.14 1.64 11.06
CA GLY A 367 16.71 1.55 11.29
C GLY A 367 15.97 1.07 10.05
N ILE A 368 15.06 0.10 10.17
CA ILE A 368 14.31 -0.41 9.02
C ILE A 368 12.81 -0.46 9.31
N ILE A 369 12.00 0.04 8.38
CA ILE A 369 10.54 -0.18 8.35
C ILE A 369 10.19 -0.91 7.07
N VAL A 370 9.58 -2.08 7.19
CA VAL A 370 9.02 -2.80 6.04
C VAL A 370 7.51 -2.63 6.06
N TYR A 371 6.97 -1.93 5.07
CA TYR A 371 5.55 -1.64 4.94
C TYR A 371 4.91 -2.54 3.88
N PHE A 372 4.14 -3.54 4.31
CA PHE A 372 3.43 -4.48 3.45
C PHE A 372 2.03 -3.98 3.12
N ARG A 373 1.64 -4.03 1.84
CA ARG A 373 0.30 -3.63 1.39
C ARG A 373 -0.73 -4.74 1.56
N LYS A 374 -1.04 -5.04 2.83
CA LYS A 374 -1.92 -6.13 3.28
C LYS A 374 -3.07 -5.59 4.15
N GLU A 375 -3.85 -4.67 3.59
CA GLU A 375 -4.98 -4.03 4.26
C GLU A 375 -5.95 -5.04 4.90
N GLY A 376 -6.45 -4.71 6.10
CA GLY A 376 -7.49 -5.47 6.77
C GLY A 376 -7.11 -6.93 7.06
N ARG A 377 -5.83 -7.22 7.37
CA ARG A 377 -5.32 -8.60 7.49
C ARG A 377 -5.46 -9.41 6.21
N ALA A 378 -5.24 -8.76 5.07
CA ALA A 378 -5.46 -9.30 3.74
C ALA A 378 -6.93 -9.69 3.43
N LEU A 379 -7.90 -9.18 4.20
CA LEU A 379 -9.34 -9.29 3.90
C LEU A 379 -9.89 -8.11 3.09
N GLY A 380 -9.09 -7.04 2.95
CA GLY A 380 -9.50 -5.80 2.31
C GLY A 380 -10.30 -4.86 3.22
N GLU A 381 -10.45 -3.62 2.74
CA GLU A 381 -11.03 -2.52 3.51
C GLU A 381 -12.55 -2.67 3.72
N VAL A 382 -13.27 -3.21 2.73
CA VAL A 382 -14.73 -3.46 2.82
C VAL A 382 -15.04 -4.39 3.98
N THR A 383 -14.36 -5.55 4.03
CA THR A 383 -14.55 -6.55 5.10
C THR A 383 -14.19 -5.96 6.47
N LYS A 384 -13.11 -5.19 6.55
CA LYS A 384 -12.70 -4.48 7.77
C LYS A 384 -13.82 -3.56 8.29
N TYR A 385 -14.45 -2.77 7.43
CA TYR A 385 -15.55 -1.88 7.84
C TYR A 385 -16.82 -2.64 8.23
N LEU A 386 -17.13 -3.75 7.55
CA LEU A 386 -18.20 -4.65 7.99
C LEU A 386 -17.94 -5.21 9.39
N VAL A 387 -16.70 -5.60 9.68
CA VAL A 387 -16.29 -6.06 11.03
C VAL A 387 -16.41 -4.94 12.06
N TYR A 388 -15.98 -3.71 11.73
CA TYR A 388 -16.12 -2.57 12.65
C TYR A 388 -17.59 -2.27 12.98
N ASN A 389 -18.45 -2.27 11.97
CA ASN A 389 -19.89 -2.10 12.15
C ASN A 389 -20.48 -3.23 13.01
N ALA A 390 -20.11 -4.49 12.74
CA ALA A 390 -20.57 -5.63 13.51
C ALA A 390 -20.10 -5.58 14.98
N ARG A 391 -18.87 -5.11 15.22
CA ARG A 391 -18.29 -4.93 16.56
C ARG A 391 -19.02 -3.85 17.35
N LYS A 392 -19.36 -2.72 16.73
CA LYS A 392 -20.04 -1.60 17.41
C LYS A 392 -21.54 -1.87 17.63
N ARG A 393 -22.19 -2.61 16.73
CA ARG A 393 -23.64 -2.89 16.78
C ARG A 393 -24.04 -4.14 17.57
N GLN A 394 -23.08 -4.93 18.04
CA GLN A 394 -23.41 -6.11 18.83
C GLN A 394 -24.00 -5.73 20.19
N GLU A 395 -24.80 -6.63 20.75
CA GLU A 395 -25.26 -6.50 22.14
C GLU A 395 -24.06 -6.37 23.09
N GLY A 396 -24.10 -5.37 23.96
CA GLY A 396 -23.02 -5.05 24.89
C GLY A 396 -21.91 -4.15 24.34
N GLY A 397 -21.98 -3.74 23.07
CA GLY A 397 -21.07 -2.78 22.44
C GLY A 397 -19.75 -3.41 21.95
N ASP A 398 -18.78 -2.56 21.61
CA ASP A 398 -17.46 -3.00 21.12
C ASP A 398 -16.56 -3.46 22.26
N ARG A 399 -16.59 -4.78 22.55
CA ARG A 399 -15.87 -5.42 23.65
C ARG A 399 -14.67 -6.24 23.17
N ALA A 400 -13.63 -6.31 24.00
CA ALA A 400 -12.38 -7.00 23.64
C ALA A 400 -12.54 -8.53 23.52
N ASP A 401 -13.40 -9.15 24.34
CA ASP A 401 -13.63 -10.60 24.35
C ASP A 401 -14.27 -11.15 23.06
N THR A 402 -15.05 -10.32 22.34
CA THR A 402 -15.71 -10.72 21.09
C THR A 402 -14.97 -10.25 19.83
N TYR A 403 -13.83 -9.55 19.99
CA TYR A 403 -13.11 -8.91 18.90
C TYR A 403 -12.76 -9.87 17.73
N PHE A 404 -12.14 -11.01 18.03
CA PHE A 404 -11.79 -11.99 17.01
C PHE A 404 -13.00 -12.78 16.50
N LEU A 405 -13.94 -13.09 17.39
CA LEU A 405 -15.17 -13.81 17.03
C LEU A 405 -15.99 -13.04 15.98
N ARG A 406 -16.06 -11.72 16.10
CA ARG A 406 -16.73 -10.87 15.09
C ARG A 406 -16.03 -10.89 13.75
N THR A 407 -14.70 -10.97 13.76
CA THR A 407 -13.93 -11.11 12.51
C THR A 407 -14.24 -12.46 11.86
N GLU A 408 -14.19 -13.56 12.61
CA GLU A 408 -14.51 -14.90 12.09
C GLU A 408 -15.95 -15.01 11.57
N PHE A 409 -16.93 -14.40 12.24
CA PHE A 409 -18.31 -14.42 11.77
C PHE A 409 -18.51 -13.71 10.43
N VAL A 410 -17.77 -12.64 10.17
CA VAL A 410 -17.90 -11.87 8.92
C VAL A 410 -17.02 -12.45 7.81
N ALA A 411 -15.79 -12.85 8.14
CA ALA A 411 -14.75 -13.21 7.17
C ALA A 411 -14.49 -14.72 7.07
N GLY A 412 -15.08 -15.54 7.94
CA GLY A 412 -14.81 -16.97 8.04
C GLY A 412 -13.47 -17.32 8.72
N VAL A 413 -12.56 -16.36 8.87
CA VAL A 413 -11.23 -16.53 9.48
C VAL A 413 -10.81 -15.29 10.28
N LYS A 414 -9.89 -15.43 11.25
CA LYS A 414 -9.35 -14.28 12.01
C LYS A 414 -8.33 -13.43 11.24
N ASP A 415 -7.55 -14.08 10.37
CA ASP A 415 -6.40 -13.50 9.67
C ASP A 415 -6.12 -14.25 8.37
N MET A 416 -5.94 -13.54 7.25
CA MET A 416 -5.52 -14.11 5.96
C MET A 416 -4.11 -13.66 5.56
N ARG A 417 -3.35 -13.03 6.47
CA ARG A 417 -1.98 -12.63 6.20
C ARG A 417 -1.08 -13.85 6.21
N PHE A 418 -0.50 -14.14 5.05
CA PHE A 418 0.59 -15.10 4.93
C PHE A 418 1.90 -14.48 5.44
N GLN A 419 2.12 -14.53 6.76
CA GLN A 419 3.36 -14.05 7.38
C GLN A 419 4.55 -14.97 7.07
N ALA A 420 4.33 -16.22 6.66
CA ALA A 420 5.40 -17.15 6.28
C ALA A 420 6.30 -16.66 5.13
N LEU A 421 5.78 -15.77 4.26
CA LEU A 421 6.50 -15.16 3.14
C LEU A 421 7.15 -13.82 3.52
N MET A 422 6.76 -13.23 4.65
CA MET A 422 7.25 -11.91 5.09
C MET A 422 8.77 -11.84 5.27
N PRO A 423 9.48 -12.86 5.80
CA PRO A 423 10.92 -12.79 6.02
C PRO A 423 11.77 -12.69 4.74
N ASP A 424 11.21 -12.96 3.57
CA ASP A 424 11.95 -13.00 2.31
C ASP A 424 12.65 -11.67 1.98
N VAL A 425 12.01 -10.54 2.29
CA VAL A 425 12.64 -9.21 2.13
C VAL A 425 13.74 -8.96 3.16
N LEU A 426 13.67 -9.58 4.34
CA LEU A 426 14.72 -9.49 5.34
C LEU A 426 15.95 -10.28 4.90
N HIS A 427 15.74 -11.45 4.32
CA HIS A 427 16.80 -12.23 3.67
C HIS A 427 17.36 -11.52 2.44
N TRP A 428 16.52 -10.81 1.68
CA TRP A 428 16.97 -9.97 0.58
C TRP A 428 17.94 -8.87 1.04
N LEU A 429 17.68 -8.26 2.20
CA LEU A 429 18.57 -7.29 2.86
C LEU A 429 19.80 -7.94 3.53
N GLY A 430 19.92 -9.27 3.51
CA GLY A 430 21.02 -10.00 4.15
C GLY A 430 20.94 -10.11 5.66
N ILE A 431 19.78 -9.82 6.26
CA ILE A 431 19.59 -9.81 7.72
C ILE A 431 19.67 -11.24 8.27
N THR A 432 20.48 -11.42 9.33
CA THR A 432 20.60 -12.66 10.10
C THR A 432 20.29 -12.47 11.58
N LYS A 433 20.34 -11.22 12.08
CA LYS A 433 20.05 -10.84 13.46
C LYS A 433 19.36 -9.49 13.49
N ILE A 434 18.35 -9.36 14.36
CA ILE A 434 17.64 -8.13 14.67
C ILE A 434 17.84 -7.84 16.15
N ASP A 435 18.47 -6.70 16.47
CA ASP A 435 18.73 -6.33 17.85
C ASP A 435 17.45 -5.88 18.56
N ARG A 436 16.60 -5.11 17.88
CA ARG A 436 15.31 -4.65 18.45
C ARG A 436 14.20 -4.76 17.41
N LEU A 437 13.20 -5.60 17.69
CA LEU A 437 12.01 -5.76 16.87
C LEU A 437 10.82 -5.06 17.53
N THR A 438 10.32 -3.99 16.94
CA THR A 438 9.14 -3.24 17.46
C THR A 438 7.84 -3.91 17.01
N SER A 439 7.46 -5.02 17.67
CA SER A 439 6.28 -5.81 17.33
C SER A 439 5.73 -6.63 18.49
N MET A 440 4.43 -6.47 18.76
CA MET A 440 3.66 -7.37 19.64
C MET A 440 3.23 -8.68 18.96
N SER A 441 3.28 -8.79 17.63
CA SER A 441 2.72 -9.94 16.90
C SER A 441 3.63 -11.17 16.95
N ASN A 442 3.14 -12.25 17.56
CA ASN A 442 3.84 -13.54 17.53
C ASN A 442 3.90 -14.12 16.13
N MET A 443 2.83 -14.03 15.33
CA MET A 443 2.87 -14.48 13.93
C MET A 443 4.01 -13.86 13.11
N LYS A 444 4.34 -12.59 13.37
CA LYS A 444 5.50 -11.93 12.73
C LYS A 444 6.82 -12.41 13.33
N TYR A 445 6.91 -12.46 14.65
CA TYR A 445 8.11 -12.92 15.36
C TYR A 445 8.47 -14.37 14.99
N ASP A 446 7.51 -15.28 15.07
CA ASP A 446 7.66 -16.70 14.77
C ASP A 446 8.08 -16.89 13.31
N ALA A 447 7.47 -16.15 12.36
CA ALA A 447 7.88 -16.21 10.96
C ALA A 447 9.35 -15.78 10.77
N ILE A 448 9.81 -14.73 11.45
CA ILE A 448 11.19 -14.26 11.41
C ILE A 448 12.14 -15.30 12.01
N VAL A 449 11.87 -15.77 13.22
CA VAL A 449 12.75 -16.72 13.92
C VAL A 449 12.80 -18.07 13.21
N ASN A 450 11.66 -18.59 12.75
CA ASN A 450 11.59 -19.85 12.00
C ASN A 450 12.27 -19.76 10.62
N SER A 451 12.44 -18.55 10.07
CA SER A 451 13.25 -18.33 8.86
C SER A 451 14.77 -18.35 9.11
N GLY A 452 15.18 -18.44 10.38
CA GLY A 452 16.58 -18.48 10.82
C GLY A 452 17.18 -17.10 11.09
N ILE A 453 16.36 -16.09 11.38
CA ILE A 453 16.81 -14.76 11.81
C ILE A 453 16.69 -14.67 13.32
N GLU A 454 17.79 -14.37 14.00
CA GLU A 454 17.79 -14.15 15.45
C GLU A 454 17.10 -12.82 15.80
N VAL A 455 16.27 -12.80 16.85
CA VAL A 455 15.69 -11.59 17.41
C VAL A 455 16.11 -11.48 18.87
N VAL A 456 16.93 -10.47 19.19
CA VAL A 456 17.50 -10.28 20.53
C VAL A 456 16.46 -9.71 21.50
N GLU A 457 15.75 -8.66 21.10
CA GLU A 457 14.76 -7.97 21.92
C GLU A 457 13.48 -7.70 21.13
N ARG A 458 12.32 -7.94 21.76
CA ARG A 458 11.02 -7.47 21.26
C ARG A 458 10.59 -6.27 22.08
N VAL A 459 10.31 -5.16 21.41
CA VAL A 459 9.95 -3.89 22.03
C VAL A 459 8.45 -3.63 21.82
N PRO A 460 7.63 -3.58 22.88
CA PRO A 460 6.21 -3.22 22.77
C PRO A 460 6.05 -1.71 22.54
N ILE A 461 4.86 -1.28 22.08
CA ILE A 461 4.54 0.14 22.06
C ILE A 461 4.41 0.68 23.50
N PRO A 462 4.83 1.93 23.78
CA PRO A 462 4.55 2.57 25.06
C PRO A 462 3.05 2.78 25.29
N ASP A 463 2.59 2.62 26.54
CA ASP A 463 1.17 2.69 26.91
C ASP A 463 0.55 4.06 26.61
N GLU A 464 1.34 5.13 26.74
CA GLU A 464 0.95 6.51 26.46
C GLU A 464 0.67 6.78 24.98
N MET A 465 1.20 5.97 24.06
CA MET A 465 0.96 6.09 22.63
C MET A 465 -0.29 5.33 22.18
N ILE A 466 -0.90 4.52 23.04
CA ILE A 466 -2.12 3.77 22.69
C ILE A 466 -3.31 4.74 22.77
N PRO A 467 -4.18 4.85 21.73
CA PRO A 467 -5.43 5.61 21.79
C PRO A 467 -6.48 4.94 22.69
N ALA A 468 -7.40 5.70 23.30
CA ALA A 468 -8.40 5.18 24.24
C ALA A 468 -9.28 4.07 23.63
N ASP A 469 -9.90 4.35 22.48
CA ASP A 469 -10.79 3.41 21.77
C ASP A 469 -10.04 2.16 21.27
N SER A 470 -8.74 2.29 21.00
CA SER A 470 -7.88 1.19 20.56
C SER A 470 -7.49 0.20 21.66
N ARG A 471 -7.80 0.45 22.95
CA ARG A 471 -7.53 -0.52 24.03
C ARG A 471 -8.28 -1.82 23.82
N VAL A 472 -9.48 -1.77 23.23
CA VAL A 472 -10.26 -2.95 22.84
C VAL A 472 -9.43 -3.90 21.98
N GLU A 473 -8.69 -3.35 21.00
CA GLU A 473 -7.84 -4.14 20.12
C GLU A 473 -6.63 -4.72 20.85
N ILE A 474 -5.95 -3.90 21.66
CA ILE A 474 -4.72 -4.30 22.35
C ILE A 474 -4.99 -5.40 23.37
N ASP A 475 -6.00 -5.22 24.22
CA ASP A 475 -6.35 -6.19 25.26
C ASP A 475 -6.79 -7.52 24.63
N ALA A 476 -7.59 -7.46 23.57
CA ALA A 476 -8.00 -8.65 22.81
C ALA A 476 -6.79 -9.40 22.23
N LYS A 477 -5.83 -8.67 21.63
CA LYS A 477 -4.61 -9.27 21.08
C LYS A 477 -3.74 -9.90 22.16
N ILE A 478 -3.51 -9.22 23.28
CA ILE A 478 -2.71 -9.76 24.38
C ILE A 478 -3.36 -11.03 24.93
N ALA A 479 -4.69 -11.05 25.07
CA ALA A 479 -5.44 -12.24 25.49
C ALA A 479 -5.38 -13.41 24.49
N ASP A 480 -5.32 -13.13 23.18
CA ASP A 480 -5.10 -14.12 22.11
C ASP A 480 -3.62 -14.54 21.99
N GLY A 481 -2.77 -14.08 22.92
CA GLY A 481 -1.39 -14.53 23.09
C GLY A 481 -0.32 -13.60 22.53
N TYR A 482 -0.67 -12.39 22.05
CA TYR A 482 0.32 -11.44 21.57
C TYR A 482 1.28 -11.01 22.68
N PHE A 483 2.52 -10.70 22.30
CA PHE A 483 3.57 -10.34 23.26
C PHE A 483 3.26 -9.03 23.99
N THR A 484 3.45 -9.08 25.30
CA THR A 484 3.41 -7.93 26.21
C THR A 484 4.48 -8.12 27.28
N THR A 485 5.01 -7.02 27.79
CA THR A 485 5.82 -6.98 29.03
C THR A 485 4.95 -6.70 30.26
N GLY A 486 3.67 -6.37 30.05
CA GLY A 486 2.70 -6.04 31.09
C GLY A 486 1.84 -7.24 31.51
N VAL A 487 0.71 -6.94 32.15
CA VAL A 487 -0.24 -7.95 32.65
C VAL A 487 -1.12 -8.47 31.52
N VAL A 488 -1.32 -9.79 31.46
CA VAL A 488 -2.27 -10.41 30.55
C VAL A 488 -3.70 -10.21 31.09
N PRO A 489 -4.61 -9.58 30.34
CA PRO A 489 -5.98 -9.33 30.81
C PRO A 489 -6.73 -10.64 31.15
N THR A 490 -7.46 -10.66 32.26
CA THR A 490 -8.34 -11.80 32.59
C THR A 490 -9.63 -11.73 31.77
N LYS A 491 -10.40 -12.83 31.76
CA LYS A 491 -11.72 -12.84 31.10
C LYS A 491 -12.64 -11.76 31.66
N GLU A 492 -12.62 -11.51 32.97
CA GLU A 492 -13.42 -10.43 33.56
C GLU A 492 -12.98 -9.06 33.04
N THR A 493 -11.67 -8.78 32.99
CA THR A 493 -11.15 -7.47 32.54
C THR A 493 -11.48 -7.20 31.08
N LEU A 494 -11.39 -8.22 30.21
CA LEU A 494 -11.73 -8.11 28.79
C LEU A 494 -13.20 -7.71 28.56
N THR A 495 -14.10 -8.12 29.44
CA THR A 495 -15.52 -7.76 29.33
C THR A 495 -15.78 -6.29 29.67
N GLN A 496 -14.89 -5.68 30.46
CA GLN A 496 -14.96 -4.31 30.93
C GLN A 496 -14.28 -3.34 29.96
N THR A 497 -13.28 -3.79 29.20
CA THR A 497 -12.68 -3.01 28.11
C THR A 497 -13.71 -2.83 26.98
N LYS A 498 -14.28 -1.62 26.91
CA LYS A 498 -15.27 -1.22 25.91
C LYS A 498 -14.79 -0.01 25.14
N GLY A 499 -14.98 -0.07 23.82
CA GLY A 499 -14.82 1.08 22.95
C GLY A 499 -16.02 2.02 23.06
N ARG A 500 -15.94 3.17 22.40
CA ARG A 500 -17.05 4.14 22.30
C ARG A 500 -18.31 3.49 21.73
N ASP A 501 -19.46 3.95 22.19
CA ASP A 501 -20.75 3.46 21.72
C ASP A 501 -21.08 3.99 20.32
N TRP A 502 -21.97 3.30 19.61
CA TRP A 502 -22.41 3.68 18.27
C TRP A 502 -23.12 5.03 18.24
N GLU A 503 -23.70 5.48 19.36
CA GLU A 503 -24.44 6.74 19.48
C GLU A 503 -23.59 7.92 19.97
N ASP A 504 -22.33 7.69 20.37
CA ASP A 504 -21.37 8.72 20.80
C ASP A 504 -20.82 9.56 19.62
N VAL A 505 -21.63 9.75 18.57
CA VAL A 505 -21.32 10.40 17.28
C VAL A 505 -21.48 11.92 17.36
N ALA A 506 -21.34 12.53 18.54
CA ALA A 506 -21.21 13.99 18.64
C ALA A 506 -19.82 14.37 18.11
N HIS A 507 -19.70 14.39 16.77
CA HIS A 507 -18.51 14.73 16.00
C HIS A 507 -18.22 16.23 16.03
#